data_AF-A0A0Q0YJX3-F1
#
_entry.id   AF-A0A0Q0YJX3-F1
#
_cell.length_a   1.000
_cell.length_b   1.000
_cell.length_c   1.000
_cell.angle_alpha   90.00
_cell.angle_beta   90.00
_cell.angle_gamma   90.00
#
_symmetry.space_group_name_H-M   'P 1'
#
loop_
_entity.id
_entity.type
_entity.pdbx_description
1 polymer ?
#
loop_
_entity_poly.entity_id
_entity_poly.type
_entity_poly.pdbx_seq_one_letter_code
_entity_poly.pdbx_strand_id
1 'polypeptide(L)'
;MNLLVAIPAGWAHEHGEALIRGACRAAHLMGMEHIHLVATADDLPDLAIHAAAHSAELPSGFQLCQRGACAVFTEQHSVLIDAPFLLRLGRVRGLVEV
;
A
#
# COMPACT_ATOMS: atom_id res chain seq x y z
N MET A 1 -14.15 -5.22 2.93
CA MET A 1 -12.97 -6.06 3.21
C MET A 1 -11.76 -5.19 2.96
N ASN A 2 -10.83 -5.14 3.90
CA ASN A 2 -9.71 -4.21 3.85
C ASN A 2 -8.43 -4.94 3.42
N LEU A 3 -7.63 -4.29 2.59
CA LEU A 3 -6.26 -4.74 2.35
C LEU A 3 -5.33 -4.01 3.30
N LEU A 4 -4.58 -4.74 4.12
CA LEU A 4 -3.69 -4.18 5.12
C LEU A 4 -2.25 -4.57 4.82
N VAL A 5 -1.37 -3.58 4.75
CA VAL A 5 0.04 -3.79 4.42
C VAL A 5 0.91 -3.11 5.46
N ALA A 6 1.72 -3.91 6.16
CA ALA A 6 2.71 -3.38 7.09
C ALA A 6 4.02 -3.08 6.34
N ILE A 7 4.42 -1.81 6.34
CA ILE A 7 5.67 -1.35 5.72
C ILE A 7 6.80 -1.44 6.76
N PRO A 8 7.92 -2.12 6.45
CA PRO A 8 9.10 -2.12 7.31
C PRO A 8 9.66 -0.70 7.49
N ALA A 9 10.24 -0.42 8.66
CA ALA A 9 10.77 0.91 8.95
C ALA A 9 11.92 1.28 8.02
N GLY A 10 11.94 2.52 7.53
CA GLY A 10 12.96 3.08 6.65
C GLY A 10 12.81 2.69 5.18
N TRP A 11 11.79 1.91 4.82
CA TRP A 11 11.59 1.47 3.43
C TRP A 11 10.94 2.54 2.55
N ALA A 12 10.29 3.55 3.13
CA ALA A 12 9.59 4.56 2.34
C ALA A 12 10.54 5.34 1.43
N HIS A 13 11.73 5.69 1.94
CA HIS A 13 12.70 6.48 1.19
C HIS A 13 13.24 5.77 -0.04
N GLU A 14 13.66 4.51 0.10
CA GLU A 14 14.30 3.75 -1.00
C GLU A 14 13.26 3.08 -1.92
N HIS A 15 12.07 2.79 -1.40
CA HIS A 15 11.12 1.92 -2.10
C HIS A 15 9.71 2.49 -2.21
N GLY A 16 9.45 3.71 -1.77
CA GLY A 16 8.12 4.31 -1.70
C GLY A 16 7.35 4.24 -3.01
N GLU A 17 7.96 4.60 -4.14
CA GLU A 17 7.31 4.51 -5.45
C GLU A 17 6.88 3.08 -5.79
N ALA A 18 7.78 2.10 -5.59
CA ALA A 18 7.48 0.70 -5.87
C ALA A 18 6.41 0.13 -4.93
N LEU A 19 6.41 0.55 -3.66
CA LEU A 19 5.39 0.18 -2.67
C LEU A 19 4.01 0.72 -3.06
N ILE A 20 3.91 2.00 -3.43
CA ILE A 20 2.65 2.62 -3.84
C ILE A 20 2.13 1.99 -5.14
N ARG A 21 2.97 1.84 -6.16
CA ARG A 21 2.59 1.19 -7.41
C ARG A 21 2.16 -0.26 -7.19
N GLY A 22 2.88 -0.98 -6.34
CA GLY A 22 2.53 -2.34 -5.92
C GLY A 22 1.18 -2.39 -5.22
N ALA A 23 0.90 -1.43 -4.34
CA ALA A 23 -0.36 -1.27 -3.64
C ALA A 23 -1.54 -1.03 -4.59
N CYS A 24 -1.42 -0.09 -5.55
CA CYS A 24 -2.46 0.14 -6.56
C CYS A 24 -2.78 -1.15 -7.35
N ARG A 25 -1.73 -1.87 -7.77
CA ARG A 25 -1.88 -3.12 -8.53
C ARG A 25 -2.49 -4.24 -7.70
N ALA A 26 -2.05 -4.40 -6.45
CA ALA A 26 -2.60 -5.38 -5.54
C ALA A 26 -4.10 -5.12 -5.32
N ALA A 27 -4.47 -3.87 -5.07
CA ALA A 27 -5.86 -3.45 -4.93
C ALA A 27 -6.68 -3.80 -6.18
N HIS A 28 -6.17 -3.46 -7.37
CA HIS A 28 -6.83 -3.78 -8.63
C HIS A 28 -6.99 -5.29 -8.86
N LEU A 29 -5.92 -6.07 -8.71
CA LEU A 29 -5.93 -7.53 -8.92
C LEU A 29 -6.88 -8.26 -7.98
N MET A 30 -7.06 -7.76 -6.77
CA MET A 30 -7.94 -8.37 -5.76
C MET A 30 -9.34 -7.76 -5.73
N GLY A 31 -9.62 -6.73 -6.55
CA GLY A 31 -10.89 -6.00 -6.49
C GLY A 31 -11.14 -5.33 -5.14
N MET A 32 -10.09 -4.82 -4.49
CA MET A 32 -10.15 -4.17 -3.18
C MET A 32 -10.23 -2.65 -3.33
N GLU A 33 -11.28 -2.04 -2.79
CA GLU A 33 -11.44 -0.58 -2.78
C GLU A 33 -10.82 0.09 -1.55
N HIS A 34 -10.59 -0.68 -0.47
CA HIS A 34 -10.04 -0.18 0.80
C HIS A 34 -8.66 -0.77 1.04
N ILE A 35 -7.66 0.09 1.15
CA ILE A 35 -6.28 -0.32 1.42
C ILE A 35 -5.66 0.60 2.46
N HIS A 36 -4.95 0.00 3.40
CA HIS A 36 -4.27 0.67 4.48
C HIS A 36 -2.79 0.30 4.45
N LEU A 37 -1.92 1.28 4.17
CA LEU A 37 -0.48 1.11 4.35
C LEU A 37 -0.11 1.58 5.74
N VAL A 38 0.42 0.67 6.55
CA VAL A 38 0.78 0.91 7.94
C VAL A 38 2.29 1.07 8.05
N ALA A 39 2.74 2.28 8.36
CA ALA A 39 4.16 2.64 8.42
C ALA A 39 4.53 3.35 9.73
N THR A 40 5.82 3.56 9.98
CA THR A 40 6.27 4.43 11.09
C THR A 40 5.90 5.89 10.78
N ALA A 41 5.85 6.74 11.82
CA ALA A 41 5.58 8.16 11.62
C ALA A 41 6.58 8.83 10.67
N ASP A 42 7.86 8.42 10.74
CA ASP A 42 8.94 8.96 9.92
C ASP A 42 8.82 8.60 8.43
N ASP A 43 8.24 7.43 8.12
CA ASP A 43 8.07 6.94 6.75
C ASP A 43 6.80 7.50 6.05
N LEU A 44 5.83 8.00 6.82
CA LEU A 44 4.54 8.45 6.28
C LEU A 44 4.66 9.62 5.29
N PRO A 45 5.48 10.66 5.53
CA PRO A 45 5.63 11.77 4.59
C PRO A 45 6.13 11.31 3.21
N ASP A 46 7.16 10.47 3.16
CA ASP A 46 7.71 9.94 1.91
C ASP A 46 6.67 9.10 1.16
N LEU A 47 5.95 8.23 1.87
CA LEU A 47 4.84 7.46 1.28
C LEU A 47 3.72 8.36 0.75
N ALA A 48 3.40 9.46 1.43
CA ALA A 48 2.37 10.40 1.00
C ALA A 48 2.75 11.13 -0.29
N ILE A 49 4.02 11.52 -0.42
CA ILE A 49 4.56 12.13 -1.66
C ILE A 49 4.42 11.16 -2.83
N HIS A 50 4.85 9.91 -2.65
CA HIS A 50 4.71 8.90 -3.70
C HIS A 50 3.24 8.57 -4.01
N ALA A 51 2.37 8.50 -3.00
CA ALA A 51 0.94 8.28 -3.17
C ALA A 51 0.30 9.40 -4.01
N ALA A 52 0.65 10.66 -3.76
CA ALA A 52 0.14 11.79 -4.53
C ALA A 52 0.48 11.70 -6.03
N ALA A 53 1.68 11.21 -6.36
CA ALA A 53 2.11 10.98 -7.75
C ALA A 53 1.30 9.88 -8.48
N HIS A 54 0.64 9.00 -7.74
CA HIS A 54 -0.19 7.91 -8.25
C HIS A 54 -1.69 8.10 -7.95
N SER A 55 -2.11 9.33 -7.64
CA SER A 55 -3.48 9.61 -7.16
C SER A 55 -4.61 9.12 -8.08
N ALA A 56 -4.39 9.09 -9.40
CA ALA A 56 -5.37 8.58 -10.36
C ALA A 56 -5.53 7.05 -10.34
N GLU A 57 -4.54 6.31 -9.86
CA GLU A 57 -4.53 4.85 -9.79
C GLU A 57 -4.89 4.33 -8.38
N LEU A 58 -4.87 5.20 -7.37
CA LEU A 58 -5.16 4.82 -6.00
C LEU A 58 -6.65 4.50 -5.84
N PRO A 59 -7.00 3.42 -5.12
CA PRO A 59 -8.38 3.11 -4.83
C PRO A 59 -8.97 4.18 -3.88
N SER A 60 -10.29 4.39 -3.97
CA SER A 60 -11.01 5.45 -3.23
C SER A 60 -10.85 5.35 -1.71
N GLY A 61 -10.72 4.13 -1.18
CA GLY A 61 -10.49 3.86 0.24
C GLY A 61 -9.02 3.73 0.64
N PHE A 62 -8.08 4.30 -0.13
CA PHE A 62 -6.66 4.31 0.24
C PHE A 62 -6.41 5.16 1.48
N GLN A 63 -5.67 4.61 2.45
CA GLN A 63 -5.24 5.30 3.66
C GLN A 63 -3.78 4.98 3.99
N LEU A 64 -3.08 6.01 4.45
CA LEU A 64 -1.81 5.86 5.16
C LEU A 64 -2.10 5.89 6.66
N CYS A 65 -1.64 4.88 7.39
CA CYS A 65 -1.87 4.75 8.82
C CYS A 65 -0.54 4.69 9.56
N GLN A 66 -0.44 5.43 10.66
CA GLN A 66 0.67 5.26 11.58
C GLN A 66 0.57 3.91 12.30
N ARG A 67 1.69 3.22 12.43
CA ARG A 67 1.81 1.97 13.19
C ARG A 67 1.33 2.19 14.63
N GLY A 68 0.43 1.32 15.09
CA GLY A 68 -0.21 1.41 16.40
C GLY A 68 -1.48 2.29 16.44
N ALA A 69 -1.80 3.01 15.37
CA ALA A 69 -2.99 3.87 15.30
C ALA A 69 -4.03 3.43 14.26
N CYS A 70 -3.76 2.37 13.48
CA CYS A 70 -4.68 1.87 12.47
C CYS A 70 -5.84 1.09 13.11
N ALA A 71 -7.05 1.66 13.12
CA ALA A 71 -8.24 1.02 13.69
C ALA A 71 -8.57 -0.33 13.02
N VAL A 72 -8.32 -0.43 11.71
CA VAL A 72 -8.60 -1.61 10.87
C VAL A 72 -7.76 -2.83 11.25
N PHE A 73 -6.66 -2.66 11.99
CA PHE A 73 -5.86 -3.77 12.50
C PHE A 73 -6.66 -4.70 13.45
N THR A 74 -7.75 -4.18 14.04
CA THR A 74 -8.61 -4.92 14.97
C THR A 74 -9.85 -5.53 14.31
N GLU A 75 -10.07 -5.26 13.01
CA GLU A 75 -11.23 -5.75 12.27
C GLU A 75 -10.99 -7.16 11.70
N GLN A 76 -11.99 -8.04 11.83
CA GLN A 76 -11.90 -9.45 11.39
C GLN A 76 -11.95 -9.65 9.87
N HIS A 77 -12.06 -8.58 9.07
CA HIS A 77 -12.26 -8.64 7.61
C HIS A 77 -11.12 -7.98 6.82
N SER A 78 -9.88 -8.29 7.23
CA SER A 78 -8.67 -7.73 6.62
C SER A 78 -7.83 -8.83 5.98
N VAL A 79 -7.39 -8.61 4.74
CA VAL A 79 -6.38 -9.41 4.05
C VAL A 79 -5.03 -8.77 4.34
N LEU A 80 -4.09 -9.57 4.86
CA LEU A 80 -2.73 -9.13 5.14
C LEU A 80 -1.83 -9.39 3.93
N ILE A 81 -1.13 -8.36 3.47
CA ILE A 81 -0.08 -8.50 2.47
C ILE A 81 1.24 -7.97 3.00
N ASP A 82 2.31 -8.70 2.70
CA ASP A 82 3.67 -8.28 3.06
C ASP A 82 4.20 -7.21 2.08
N ALA A 83 4.98 -6.26 2.61
CA ALA A 83 5.60 -5.22 1.78
C ALA A 83 6.53 -5.78 0.66
N PRO A 84 7.32 -6.85 0.87
CA PRO A 84 8.09 -7.48 -0.21
C PRO A 84 7.26 -7.95 -1.42
N PHE A 85 6.03 -8.40 -1.21
CA PHE A 85 5.09 -8.76 -2.26
C PHE A 85 4.67 -7.53 -3.05
N LEU A 86 4.36 -6.41 -2.37
CA LEU A 86 4.11 -5.15 -3.06
C LEU A 86 5.31 -4.68 -3.88
N LEU A 87 6.52 -4.79 -3.35
CA LEU A 87 7.73 -4.44 -4.12
C LEU A 87 7.85 -5.27 -5.40
N ARG A 88 7.61 -6.58 -5.31
CA ARG A 88 7.63 -7.47 -6.48
C ARG A 88 6.56 -7.05 -7.48
N LEU A 89 5.33 -6.78 -7.01
CA LEU A 89 4.25 -6.30 -7.87
C LEU A 89 4.55 -4.95 -8.50
N GLY A 90 5.14 -4.00 -7.78
CA GLY A 90 5.50 -2.67 -8.27
C GLY A 90 6.59 -2.71 -9.34
N ARG A 91 7.46 -3.72 -9.33
CA ARG A 91 8.57 -3.85 -10.30
C ARG A 91 8.17 -4.47 -11.64
N VAL A 92 7.00 -5.11 -11.73
CA VAL A 92 6.53 -5.69 -13.00
C VAL A 92 6.25 -4.56 -14.02
N ARG A 93 6.86 -4.60 -15.20
CA ARG A 93 6.48 -3.71 -16.32
C ARG A 93 5.56 -4.48 -17.26
N GLY A 94 4.35 -3.96 -17.46
CA GLY A 94 3.28 -4.62 -18.23
C GLY A 94 2.29 -5.35 -17.33
N LEU A 95 1.02 -4.96 -17.36
CA LEU A 95 -0.04 -5.89 -16.95
C LEU A 95 0.02 -7.08 -17.90
N VAL A 96 -0.19 -8.29 -17.37
CA VAL A 96 -0.68 -9.39 -18.20
C VAL A 96 -2.01 -8.89 -18.76
N GLU A 97 -2.08 -8.66 -20.07
CA GLU A 97 -3.36 -8.52 -20.76
C GLU A 97 -4.11 -9.83 -20.54
N VAL A 98 -5.20 -9.79 -19.75
CA VAL A 98 -6.14 -10.90 -19.58
C VAL A 98 -7.36 -10.61 -20.42
#